data_AF-A0A2G6DLU4-F1
#
_entry.id   AF-A0A2G6DLU4-F1
#
_cell.length_a   1.000
_cell.length_b   1.000
_cell.length_c   1.000
_cell.angle_alpha   90.00
_cell.angle_beta   90.00
_cell.angle_gamma   90.00
#
_symmetry.space_group_name_H-M   'P 1'
#
loop_
_entity.id
_entity.type
_entity.pdbx_description
1 polymer ?
#
loop_
_entity_poly.entity_id
_entity_poly.type
_entity_poly.pdbx_seq_one_letter_code
_entity_poly.pdbx_strand_id
1 'polypeptide(L)' 'DLETAAISLMPEIADVLALGEAAGAVAGMVSGSGPTVLFLLPSRREADGFVERMRFLGCERTLIRVHGPVPGAQLG' A
#
# COMPACT_ATOMS: atom_id res chain seq x y z
N ASP A 1 1.16 18.67 -2.29
CA ASP A 1 0.53 17.77 -3.27
C ASP A 1 1.62 16.89 -3.88
N LEU A 2 1.98 15.79 -3.21
CA LEU A 2 3.07 14.89 -3.64
C LEU A 2 2.53 13.65 -4.37
N GLU A 3 1.31 13.22 -4.06
CA GLU A 3 0.67 12.07 -4.69
C GLU A 3 0.34 12.34 -6.16
N THR A 4 -0.24 13.50 -6.48
CA THR A 4 -0.52 13.88 -7.88
C THR A 4 0.76 13.92 -8.72
N ALA A 5 1.86 14.43 -8.14
CA ALA A 5 3.17 14.43 -8.80
C ALA A 5 3.70 13.02 -9.00
N ALA A 6 3.58 12.13 -8.01
CA ALA A 6 3.99 10.73 -8.11
C ALA A 6 3.21 10.00 -9.21
N ILE A 7 1.88 10.16 -9.26
CA ILE A 7 1.02 9.57 -10.31
C ILE A 7 1.37 10.15 -11.68
N SER A 8 1.60 11.46 -11.79
CA SER A 8 1.98 12.07 -13.07
C SER A 8 3.32 11.54 -13.61
N LEU A 9 4.27 11.25 -12.73
CA LEU A 9 5.58 10.69 -13.11
C LEU A 9 5.51 9.17 -13.34
N MET A 10 4.60 8.48 -12.67
CA MET A 10 4.45 7.02 -12.69
C MET A 10 2.96 6.65 -12.67
N PRO A 11 2.29 6.66 -13.86
CA PRO A 11 0.84 6.45 -13.96
C PRO A 11 0.34 5.13 -13.36
N GLU A 12 1.18 4.09 -13.38
CA GLU A 12 0.90 2.78 -12.77
C GLU A 12 0.63 2.83 -11.25
N ILE A 13 1.00 3.92 -10.56
CA ILE A 13 0.62 4.14 -9.16
C ILE A 13 -0.90 4.23 -9.02
N ALA A 14 -1.59 4.85 -9.97
CA ALA A 14 -3.05 4.94 -9.97
C ALA A 14 -3.69 3.55 -10.08
N ASP A 15 -3.12 2.67 -10.91
CA ASP A 15 -3.59 1.29 -11.06
C ASP A 15 -3.40 0.50 -9.76
N VAL A 16 -2.25 0.66 -9.09
CA VAL A 16 -1.98 0.01 -7.79
C VAL A 16 -2.97 0.49 -6.72
N LEU A 17 -3.25 1.79 -6.66
CA LEU A 17 -4.23 2.36 -5.73
C LEU A 17 -5.64 1.78 -5.98
N ALA A 18 -6.07 1.71 -7.24
CA ALA A 18 -7.35 1.13 -7.62
C ALA A 18 -7.45 -0.37 -7.29
N LEU A 19 -6.38 -1.13 -7.52
CA LEU A 19 -6.30 -2.54 -7.13
C LEU A 19 -6.44 -2.72 -5.61
N GLY A 20 -5.79 -1.87 -4.82
CA GLY A 20 -5.89 -1.94 -3.36
C GLY A 20 -7.28 -1.60 -2.83
N GLU A 21 -7.95 -0.62 -3.44
CA GLU A 21 -9.36 -0.34 -3.14
C GLU A 21 -10.24 -1.56 -3.46
N ALA A 22 -10.09 -2.15 -4.65
CA ALA A 22 -10.82 -3.36 -5.05
C ALA A 22 -10.51 -4.58 -4.17
N ALA A 23 -9.28 -4.66 -3.63
CA ALA A 23 -8.87 -5.69 -2.68
C ALA A 23 -9.37 -5.44 -1.23
N GLY A 24 -10.13 -4.36 -1.00
CA GLY A 24 -10.79 -4.08 0.27
C GLY A 24 -9.92 -3.32 1.29
N ALA A 25 -8.96 -2.52 0.82
CA ALA A 25 -8.29 -1.57 1.71
C ALA A 25 -9.28 -0.52 2.23
N VAL A 26 -9.08 -0.08 3.49
CA VAL A 26 -9.84 1.05 4.06
C VAL A 26 -9.44 2.36 3.41
N ALA A 27 -8.15 2.49 3.11
CA ALA A 27 -7.56 3.60 2.39
C ALA A 27 -6.27 3.15 1.71
N GLY A 28 -5.93 3.78 0.59
CA GLY A 28 -4.64 3.69 -0.07
C GLY A 28 -4.04 5.10 -0.23
N MET A 29 -2.72 5.23 -0.11
CA MET A 29 -2.04 6.50 -0.41
C MET A 29 -0.59 6.29 -0.81
N VAL A 30 -0.02 7.26 -1.53
CA VAL A 30 1.41 7.33 -1.77
C VAL A 30 2.13 7.79 -0.51
N SER A 31 3.15 7.05 -0.09
CA SER A 31 4.04 7.45 1.01
C SER A 31 5.06 8.48 0.52
N GLY A 32 4.92 9.73 0.96
CA GLY A 32 5.85 10.80 0.61
C GLY A 32 5.83 11.10 -0.89
N SER A 33 6.99 11.04 -1.55
CA SER A 33 7.12 11.26 -3.00
C SER A 33 6.93 9.98 -3.85
N GLY A 34 6.57 8.85 -3.22
CA GLY A 34 6.50 7.55 -3.89
C GLY A 34 7.86 6.90 -4.15
N PRO A 35 7.91 5.71 -4.79
CA PRO A 35 6.77 4.97 -5.37
C PRO A 35 6.02 4.09 -4.37
N THR A 36 6.41 4.09 -3.09
CA THR A 36 5.75 3.26 -2.07
C THR A 36 4.29 3.67 -1.91
N VAL A 37 3.37 2.72 -2.15
CA VAL A 37 1.95 2.86 -1.86
C VAL A 37 1.64 2.11 -0.56
N LEU A 38 0.97 2.79 0.37
CA LEU A 38 0.51 2.23 1.64
C LEU A 38 -0.98 1.93 1.56
N PHE A 39 -1.37 0.77 2.08
CA PHE A 39 -2.77 0.42 2.30
C PHE A 39 -3.05 0.24 3.78
N LEU A 40 -4.14 0.82 4.26
CA LEU A 40 -4.65 0.61 5.61
C LEU A 40 -5.66 -0.53 5.59
N LEU A 41 -5.45 -1.53 6.45
CA LEU A 41 -6.33 -2.70 6.57
C LEU A 41 -6.97 -2.71 7.97
N PRO A 42 -8.21 -3.20 8.11
CA PRO A 42 -8.93 -3.11 9.39
C PRO A 42 -8.39 -4.06 10.46
N SER A 43 -7.63 -5.09 10.07
CA SER A 43 -7.00 -6.01 11.02
C SER A 43 -5.83 -6.76 10.39
N ARG A 44 -5.03 -7.44 11.23
CA ARG A 44 -3.97 -8.35 10.77
C ARG A 44 -4.52 -9.47 9.88
N ARG A 45 -5.68 -10.05 10.24
CA ARG A 45 -6.33 -11.11 9.45
C ARG A 45 -6.70 -10.62 8.05
N GLU A 46 -7.20 -9.39 7.96
CA GLU A 46 -7.51 -8.78 6.66
C GLU A 46 -6.25 -8.46 5.85
N ALA A 47 -5.16 -8.06 6.52
CA ALA A 47 -3.86 -7.88 5.87
C ALA A 47 -3.30 -9.19 5.30
N ASP A 48 -3.56 -10.33 5.93
CA ASP A 48 -3.16 -11.64 5.41
C ASP A 48 -3.93 -11.98 4.12
N GLY A 49 -5.26 -11.77 4.11
CA GLY A 49 -6.09 -12.00 2.93
C GLY A 49 -5.88 -10.98 1.80
N PHE A 50 -5.49 -9.75 2.14
CA PHE A 50 -5.27 -8.66 1.18
C PHE A 50 -4.18 -8.99 0.16
N VAL A 51 -3.08 -9.62 0.58
CA VAL A 51 -1.97 -9.98 -0.31
C VAL A 51 -2.43 -10.92 -1.43
N GLU A 52 -3.22 -11.94 -1.08
CA GLU A 52 -3.75 -12.90 -2.05
C GLU A 52 -4.78 -12.25 -2.98
N ARG A 53 -5.64 -11.35 -2.46
CA ARG A 53 -6.58 -10.57 -3.29
C ARG A 53 -5.86 -9.66 -4.28
N MET A 54 -4.82 -8.95 -3.85
CA MET A 54 -4.00 -8.11 -4.73
C MET A 54 -3.37 -8.93 -5.86
N ARG A 55 -2.79 -10.10 -5.54
CA ARG A 55 -2.22 -11.01 -6.55
C ARG A 55 -3.28 -11.53 -7.51
N PHE A 56 -4.43 -11.97 -7.00
CA PHE A 56 -5.54 -12.45 -7.82
C PHE A 56 -6.06 -11.38 -8.79
N LEU A 57 -6.09 -10.12 -8.35
CA LEU A 57 -6.47 -8.98 -9.19
C LEU A 57 -5.36 -8.52 -10.17
N GLY A 58 -4.20 -9.20 -10.20
CA GLY A 58 -3.13 -8.95 -11.15
C GLY A 58 -2.03 -8.01 -10.66
N CYS A 59 -1.91 -7.78 -9.35
CA CYS A 59 -0.78 -7.01 -8.82
C CYS A 59 0.52 -7.83 -8.92
N GLU A 60 1.43 -7.39 -9.80
CA GLU A 60 2.76 -7.98 -9.98
C GLU A 60 3.84 -7.36 -9.09
N ARG A 61 3.47 -6.36 -8.26
CA ARG A 61 4.40 -5.64 -7.39
C ARG A 61 4.69 -6.42 -6.11
N THR A 62 5.86 -6.19 -5.53
CA THR A 62 6.22 -6.73 -4.20
C THR A 62 5.34 -6.10 -3.13
N LEU A 63 4.66 -6.95 -2.35
CA LEU A 63 3.83 -6.52 -1.21
C LEU A 63 4.54 -6.88 0.09
N ILE A 64 4.73 -5.90 0.96
CA ILE A 64 5.33 -6.08 2.29
C ILE A 64 4.28 -5.78 3.35
N ARG A 65 3.98 -6.78 4.19
CA ARG A 65 3.06 -6.58 5.31
C ARG A 65 3.81 -5.93 6.47
N VAL A 66 3.26 -4.82 6.95
CA VAL A 66 3.81 -4.04 8.06
C VAL A 66 2.76 -3.84 9.16
N HIS A 67 3.20 -3.44 10.35
CA HIS A 67 2.32 -3.00 11.44
C HIS A 67 2.96 -1.79 12.13
N GLY A 68 2.15 -0.97 12.80
CA GLY A 68 2.62 0.18 13.55
C GLY A 68 1.53 0.78 14.44
N PRO A 69 1.88 1.75 15.29
CA PRO A 69 3.23 2.28 15.50
C PRO A 69 4.17 1.24 16.14
N VAL A 70 5.47 1.34 15.85
CA VAL A 70 6.54 0.55 16.49
C VAL A 70 7.54 1.52 17.15
N PRO A 71 8.31 1.10 18.17
CA PRO A 71 9.37 1.94 18.73
C PRO A 71 10.34 2.45 17.65
N GLY A 72 10.82 3.67 17.82
CA GLY A 72 11.88 4.24 16.98
C GLY A 72 13.24 3.62 17.25
N ALA A 73 14.32 4.26 16.78
CA ALA A 73 15.68 3.82 17.08
C ALA A 73 15.92 3.75 18.60
N GLN A 74 16.40 2.61 19.08
CA GLN A 74 16.75 2.39 20.48
C GLN A 74 18.24 2.07 20.57
N LEU A 75 18.93 2.69 21.53
CA LEU A 75 20.25 2.25 21.94
C LEU A 75 20.05 1.09 22.91
N GLY A 76 20.58 -0.08 22.56
CA GLY A 76 20.66 -1.21 23.47
C GLY A 76 21.71 -1.01 24.56
#